data_AF-A0A956Y1M3-F1
#
_entry.id   AF-A0A956Y1M3-F1
#
_cell.length_a   1.000
_cell.length_b   1.000
_cell.length_c   1.000
_cell.angle_alpha   90.00
_cell.angle_beta   90.00
_cell.angle_gamma   90.00
#
_symmetry.space_group_name_H-M   'P 1'
#
loop_
_entity.id
_entity.type
_entity.pdbx_description
1 polymer ?
#
loop_
_entity_poly.entity_id
_entity_poly.type
_entity_poly.pdbx_seq_one_letter_code
_entity_poly.pdbx_strand_id
1 'polypeptide(L)'
;QIMLDARMTAIVRLDDLSVSLLGQEATVAQAAGPTPAPGIGDPYRFLRQDVNQLLSTNDVATSSINCPAYISVYEQLGRHQQNRSEEVQTLARQVSDAGQFIYTRCQAESPNAPLAFINEGQGYIDWEATLRFVLAQIRQDETS
;
A
#
# COMPACT_ATOMS: atom_id res chain seq x y z
N GLN A 1 -23.00 -32.72 45.25
CA GLN A 1 -22.93 -31.25 45.03
C GLN A 1 -21.71 -31.01 44.16
N ILE A 2 -21.91 -30.80 42.85
CA ILE A 2 -20.83 -30.58 41.87
C ILE A 2 -20.91 -29.10 41.51
N MET A 3 -19.94 -28.31 42.00
CA MET A 3 -19.80 -26.92 41.55
C MET A 3 -19.08 -26.92 40.20
N LEU A 4 -19.78 -26.50 39.17
CA LEU A 4 -19.22 -26.18 37.86
C LEU A 4 -18.38 -24.91 37.99
N ASP A 5 -17.06 -25.03 37.86
CA ASP A 5 -16.16 -23.90 37.64
C ASP A 5 -16.49 -23.26 36.29
N ALA A 6 -17.19 -22.13 36.33
CA ALA A 6 -17.33 -21.25 35.19
C ALA A 6 -15.94 -20.70 34.85
N ARG A 7 -15.35 -21.16 33.75
CA ARG A 7 -14.12 -20.55 33.21
C ARG A 7 -14.42 -19.09 32.88
N MET A 8 -13.90 -18.19 33.69
CA MET A 8 -14.03 -16.76 33.50
C MET A 8 -13.14 -16.37 32.32
N THR A 9 -13.73 -16.23 31.13
CA THR A 9 -13.03 -15.71 29.97
C THR A 9 -12.97 -14.20 30.07
N ALA A 10 -11.81 -13.65 30.42
CA ALA A 10 -11.59 -12.21 30.36
C ALA A 10 -11.30 -11.80 28.92
N ILE A 11 -12.15 -10.94 28.35
CA ILE A 11 -11.86 -10.26 27.08
C ILE A 11 -10.99 -9.04 27.41
N VAL A 12 -9.70 -9.15 27.15
CA VAL A 12 -8.79 -8.00 27.20
C VAL A 12 -8.91 -7.25 25.88
N ARG A 13 -9.44 -6.03 25.93
CA ARG A 13 -9.35 -5.09 24.80
C ARG A 13 -8.05 -4.32 24.93
N LEU A 14 -7.12 -4.58 24.02
CA LEU A 14 -5.87 -3.84 23.94
C LEU A 14 -6.11 -2.66 22.99
N ASP A 15 -6.36 -1.49 23.57
CA ASP A 15 -6.59 -0.28 22.78
C ASP A 15 -5.28 0.28 22.19
N ASP A 16 -4.13 -0.02 22.80
CA ASP A 16 -2.79 0.38 22.34
C ASP A 16 -1.72 -0.69 22.66
N LEU A 17 -1.62 -1.72 21.82
CA LEU A 17 -0.50 -2.66 21.86
C LEU A 17 0.60 -2.16 20.91
N SER A 18 1.73 -1.72 21.47
CA SER A 18 2.93 -1.38 20.69
C SER A 18 3.95 -2.52 20.73
N VAL A 19 4.31 -3.03 19.55
CA VAL A 19 5.34 -4.07 19.39
C VAL A 19 6.53 -3.45 18.67
N SER A 20 7.68 -3.43 19.33
CA SER A 20 8.94 -2.99 18.71
C SER A 20 9.59 -4.17 18.00
N LEU A 21 9.62 -4.11 16.68
CA LEU A 21 10.37 -5.02 15.83
C LEU A 21 11.66 -4.33 15.41
N LEU A 22 12.77 -5.07 15.41
CA LEU A 22 14.08 -4.62 14.94
C LEU A 22 14.51 -5.50 13.76
N GLY A 23 15.40 -5.00 12.91
CA GLY A 23 15.93 -5.76 11.78
C GLY A 23 15.01 -5.82 10.56
N GLN A 24 15.30 -6.74 9.64
CA GLN A 24 14.59 -6.92 8.38
C GLN A 24 13.11 -7.28 8.60
N GLU A 25 12.82 -7.97 9.71
CA GLU A 25 11.50 -8.37 10.16
C GLU A 25 10.62 -7.16 10.47
N ALA A 26 11.20 -6.07 10.98
CA ALA A 26 10.49 -4.81 11.18
C ALA A 26 10.07 -4.18 9.85
N THR A 27 10.95 -4.23 8.84
CA THR A 27 10.65 -3.72 7.50
C THR A 27 9.56 -4.55 6.83
N VAL A 28 9.62 -5.88 6.93
CA VAL A 28 8.59 -6.77 6.37
C VAL A 28 7.25 -6.58 7.09
N ALA A 29 7.26 -6.49 8.43
CA ALA A 29 6.05 -6.27 9.21
C ALA A 29 5.44 -4.88 8.98
N GLN A 30 6.24 -3.84 8.74
CA GLN A 30 5.72 -2.51 8.37
C GLN A 30 5.17 -2.48 6.94
N ALA A 31 5.75 -3.26 6.03
CA ALA A 31 5.25 -3.38 4.66
C ALA A 31 3.91 -4.14 4.61
N ALA A 32 3.79 -5.23 5.39
CA ALA A 32 2.59 -6.07 5.41
C ALA A 32 1.52 -5.66 6.45
N GLY A 33 1.89 -4.81 7.42
CA GLY A 33 1.02 -4.41 8.52
C GLY A 33 -0.06 -3.40 8.09
N PRO A 34 -1.19 -3.33 8.82
CA PRO A 34 -2.26 -2.39 8.51
C PRO A 34 -1.76 -0.95 8.57
N THR A 35 -2.30 -0.09 7.69
CA THR A 35 -2.00 1.34 7.72
C THR A 35 -2.48 1.92 9.04
N PRO A 36 -1.62 2.59 9.84
CA PRO A 36 -1.98 3.07 11.16
C PRO A 36 -3.11 4.10 11.07
N ALA A 37 -4.04 4.08 12.03
CA ALA A 37 -5.09 5.08 12.09
C ALA A 37 -4.53 6.48 12.46
N PRO A 38 -5.21 7.56 12.06
CA PRO A 38 -4.89 8.90 12.57
C PRO A 38 -4.82 8.91 14.10
N GLY A 39 -3.81 9.57 14.66
CA GLY A 39 -3.57 9.63 16.11
C GLY A 39 -2.71 8.49 16.67
N ILE A 40 -2.55 7.38 15.93
CA ILE A 40 -1.62 6.27 16.28
C ILE A 40 -0.34 6.38 15.44
N GLY A 41 -0.47 6.82 14.18
CA GLY A 41 0.64 7.11 13.28
C GLY A 41 0.21 8.06 12.17
N ASP A 42 1.12 8.31 11.23
CA ASP A 42 0.86 9.10 10.03
C ASP A 42 0.43 8.16 8.88
N PRO A 43 -0.87 7.97 8.60
CA PRO A 43 -1.33 7.12 7.51
C PRO A 43 -0.88 7.61 6.13
N TYR A 44 -0.73 8.92 5.95
CA TYR A 44 -0.33 9.52 4.68
C TYR A 44 1.12 9.19 4.35
N ARG A 45 2.00 9.11 5.36
CA ARG A 45 3.37 8.61 5.16
C ARG A 45 3.40 7.21 4.55
N PHE A 46 2.58 6.28 5.04
CA PHE A 46 2.57 4.90 4.53
C PHE A 46 2.05 4.84 3.09
N LEU A 47 0.94 5.52 2.80
CA LEU A 47 0.41 5.58 1.43
C LEU A 47 1.40 6.24 0.47
N ARG A 48 2.01 7.37 0.87
CA ARG A 48 3.06 8.05 0.10
C ARG A 48 4.25 7.15 -0.17
N GLN A 49 4.67 6.35 0.81
CA GLN A 49 5.77 5.41 0.62
C GLN A 49 5.45 4.41 -0.49
N ASP A 50 4.25 3.83 -0.49
CA ASP A 50 3.86 2.86 -1.52
C ASP A 50 3.73 3.49 -2.89
N VAL A 51 3.14 4.68 -2.99
CA VAL A 51 3.04 5.38 -4.28
C VAL A 51 4.43 5.67 -4.84
N ASN A 52 5.38 6.10 -3.99
CA ASN A 52 6.78 6.25 -4.41
C ASN A 52 7.41 4.92 -4.82
N GLN A 53 7.10 3.82 -4.13
CA GLN A 53 7.60 2.50 -4.49
C GLN A 53 7.06 2.04 -5.84
N LEU A 54 5.76 2.19 -6.10
CA LEU A 54 5.17 1.90 -7.42
C LEU A 54 5.87 2.71 -8.52
N LEU A 55 6.04 4.02 -8.33
CA LEU A 55 6.75 4.88 -9.28
C LEU A 55 8.22 4.46 -9.46
N SER A 56 8.88 4.00 -8.42
CA SER A 56 10.29 3.57 -8.49
C SER A 56 10.51 2.29 -9.30
N THR A 57 9.45 1.52 -9.57
CA THR A 57 9.55 0.33 -10.43
C THR A 57 9.69 0.68 -11.90
N ASN A 58 9.49 1.96 -12.25
CA ASN A 58 9.51 2.44 -13.61
C ASN A 58 10.92 2.85 -14.07
N ASP A 59 11.39 2.21 -15.12
CA ASP A 59 12.49 2.70 -15.93
C ASP A 59 11.94 3.58 -17.07
N VAL A 60 11.97 4.89 -16.82
CA VAL A 60 11.47 5.92 -17.75
C VAL A 60 12.26 5.93 -19.07
N ALA A 61 13.54 5.54 -19.07
CA ALA A 61 14.35 5.57 -20.29
C ALA A 61 13.90 4.51 -21.31
N THR A 62 13.33 3.42 -20.82
CA THR A 62 12.87 2.28 -21.62
C THR A 62 11.35 2.10 -21.57
N SER A 63 10.64 2.99 -20.89
CA SER A 63 9.20 2.86 -20.57
C SER A 63 8.85 1.47 -20.08
N SER A 64 9.64 0.94 -19.15
CA SER A 64 9.52 -0.43 -18.66
C SER A 64 9.27 -0.47 -17.16
N ILE A 65 8.36 -1.35 -16.73
CA ILE A 65 8.05 -1.60 -15.32
C ILE A 65 8.76 -2.86 -14.85
N ASN A 66 9.46 -2.79 -13.71
CA ASN A 66 9.95 -3.96 -12.98
C ASN A 66 8.75 -4.70 -12.33
N CYS A 67 8.16 -5.63 -13.07
CA CYS A 67 6.93 -6.32 -12.65
C CYS A 67 7.03 -7.09 -11.33
N PRO A 68 8.11 -7.83 -11.02
CA PRO A 68 8.27 -8.48 -9.70
C PRO A 68 8.15 -7.49 -8.53
N ALA A 69 8.80 -6.33 -8.64
CA ALA A 69 8.72 -5.29 -7.62
C ALA A 69 7.32 -4.64 -7.60
N TYR A 70 6.74 -4.37 -8.77
CA TYR A 70 5.45 -3.72 -8.89
C TYR A 70 4.32 -4.56 -8.28
N ILE A 71 4.25 -5.84 -8.65
CA ILE A 71 3.24 -6.79 -8.15
C ILE A 71 3.26 -6.83 -6.62
N SER A 72 4.46 -6.98 -6.04
CA SER A 72 4.64 -7.05 -4.59
C SER A 72 4.10 -5.81 -3.86
N VAL A 73 4.36 -4.60 -4.39
CA VAL A 73 3.86 -3.36 -3.79
C VAL A 73 2.36 -3.20 -4.00
N TYR A 74 1.87 -3.50 -5.21
CA TYR A 74 0.46 -3.36 -5.56
C TYR A 74 -0.45 -4.24 -4.69
N GLU A 75 -0.06 -5.50 -4.46
CA GLU A 75 -0.82 -6.44 -3.61
C GLU A 75 -0.94 -5.97 -2.15
N GLN A 76 -0.03 -5.12 -1.69
CA GLN A 76 -0.06 -4.56 -0.34
C GLN A 76 -0.95 -3.32 -0.21
N LEU A 77 -1.39 -2.70 -1.32
CA LEU A 77 -2.20 -1.46 -1.27
C LEU A 77 -3.54 -1.64 -0.53
N GLY A 78 -4.07 -2.87 -0.51
CA GLY A 78 -5.32 -3.19 0.19
C GLY A 78 -5.31 -2.83 1.69
N ARG A 79 -4.13 -2.75 2.32
CA ARG A 79 -4.00 -2.40 3.74
C ARG A 79 -4.44 -0.97 4.09
N HIS A 80 -4.45 -0.06 3.11
CA HIS A 80 -4.92 1.32 3.29
C HIS A 80 -6.45 1.43 3.27
N GLN A 81 -7.15 0.47 2.65
CA GLN A 81 -8.62 0.51 2.52
C GLN A 81 -9.33 0.27 3.85
N GLN A 82 -8.63 -0.26 4.85
CA GLN A 82 -9.16 -0.52 6.19
C GLN A 82 -8.85 0.64 7.16
N ASN A 83 -8.21 1.73 6.69
CA ASN A 83 -7.85 2.85 7.53
C ASN A 83 -9.09 3.62 8.03
N ARG A 84 -9.02 4.27 9.21
CA ARG A 84 -10.14 5.06 9.72
C ARG A 84 -10.32 6.42 9.03
N SER A 85 -9.32 6.92 8.30
CA SER A 85 -9.43 8.14 7.50
C SER A 85 -10.09 7.84 6.15
N GLU A 86 -11.26 8.44 5.90
CA GLU A 86 -11.96 8.35 4.61
C GLU A 86 -11.13 8.92 3.45
N GLU A 87 -10.32 9.94 3.72
CA GLU A 87 -9.43 10.54 2.72
C GLU A 87 -8.31 9.57 2.33
N VAL A 88 -7.67 8.92 3.31
CA VAL A 88 -6.65 7.89 3.05
C VAL A 88 -7.24 6.73 2.24
N GLN A 89 -8.46 6.30 2.57
CA GLN A 89 -9.16 5.28 1.79
C GLN A 89 -9.41 5.74 0.34
N THR A 90 -9.80 7.00 0.15
CA THR A 90 -10.08 7.59 -1.17
C THR A 90 -8.82 7.65 -2.02
N LEU A 91 -7.73 8.18 -1.47
CA LEU A 91 -6.44 8.25 -2.16
C LEU A 91 -5.91 6.84 -2.46
N ALA A 92 -6.00 5.91 -1.51
CA ALA A 92 -5.58 4.52 -1.74
C ALA A 92 -6.38 3.82 -2.84
N ARG A 93 -7.69 4.11 -2.95
CA ARG A 93 -8.52 3.59 -4.05
C ARG A 93 -8.07 4.17 -5.39
N GLN A 94 -7.80 5.47 -5.47
CA GLN A 94 -7.27 6.09 -6.69
C GLN A 94 -5.93 5.48 -7.13
N VAL A 95 -5.03 5.20 -6.19
CA VAL A 95 -3.76 4.51 -6.46
C VAL A 95 -3.99 3.09 -6.97
N SER A 96 -4.92 2.34 -6.34
CA SER A 96 -5.25 0.98 -6.73
C SER A 96 -5.85 0.92 -8.13
N ASP A 97 -6.79 1.82 -8.43
CA ASP A 97 -7.47 1.91 -9.73
C ASP A 97 -6.47 2.27 -10.84
N ALA A 98 -5.61 3.27 -10.60
CA ALA A 98 -4.56 3.67 -11.54
C ALA A 98 -3.55 2.54 -11.80
N GLY A 99 -3.21 1.76 -10.77
CA GLY A 99 -2.24 0.68 -10.89
C GLY A 99 -2.78 -0.63 -11.49
N GLN A 100 -4.10 -0.81 -11.54
CA GLN A 100 -4.71 -2.07 -11.96
C GLN A 100 -4.30 -2.49 -13.37
N PHE A 101 -4.18 -1.54 -14.30
CA PHE A 101 -3.76 -1.81 -15.68
C PHE A 101 -2.35 -2.41 -15.72
N ILE A 102 -1.38 -1.74 -15.08
CA ILE A 102 0.01 -2.19 -15.02
C ILE A 102 0.11 -3.54 -14.32
N TYR A 103 -0.56 -3.69 -13.17
CA TYR A 103 -0.58 -4.94 -12.40
C TYR A 103 -1.08 -6.12 -13.25
N THR A 104 -2.22 -5.95 -13.93
CA THR A 104 -2.84 -7.01 -14.74
C THR A 104 -1.90 -7.46 -15.85
N ARG A 105 -1.24 -6.52 -16.53
CA ARG A 105 -0.27 -6.84 -17.58
C ARG A 105 0.98 -7.50 -17.03
N CYS A 106 1.52 -6.97 -15.94
CA CYS A 106 2.67 -7.57 -15.28
C CYS A 106 2.40 -9.03 -14.89
N GLN A 107 1.24 -9.34 -14.30
CA GLN A 107 0.89 -10.71 -13.95
C GLN A 107 0.72 -11.63 -15.17
N ALA A 108 0.11 -11.12 -16.24
CA ALA A 108 -0.20 -11.91 -17.43
C ALA A 108 1.01 -12.14 -18.35
N GLU A 109 1.88 -11.15 -18.50
CA GLU A 109 2.88 -11.12 -19.57
C GLU A 109 4.32 -11.29 -19.08
N SER A 110 4.66 -10.76 -17.90
CA SER A 110 6.04 -10.76 -17.41
C SER A 110 6.11 -10.80 -15.87
N PRO A 111 5.52 -11.79 -15.18
CA PRO A 111 5.43 -11.77 -13.71
C PRO A 111 6.80 -11.81 -13.02
N ASN A 112 7.84 -12.30 -13.72
CA ASN A 112 9.18 -12.52 -13.17
C ASN A 112 10.27 -11.65 -13.81
N ALA A 113 9.91 -10.70 -14.68
CA ALA A 113 10.88 -9.86 -15.40
C ALA A 113 10.29 -8.47 -15.71
N PRO A 114 11.09 -7.48 -16.16
CA PRO A 114 10.54 -6.22 -16.62
C PRO A 114 9.57 -6.38 -17.80
N LEU A 115 8.60 -5.47 -17.92
CA LEU A 115 7.67 -5.37 -19.05
C LEU A 115 7.74 -3.98 -19.66
N ALA A 116 7.91 -3.90 -20.98
CA ALA A 116 7.99 -2.64 -21.71
C ALA A 116 6.61 -2.19 -22.24
N PHE A 117 6.31 -0.90 -22.15
CA PHE A 117 5.02 -0.29 -22.51
C PHE A 117 5.09 0.59 -23.78
N ILE A 118 6.03 0.28 -24.68
CA ILE A 118 6.48 1.12 -25.81
C ILE A 118 5.36 1.55 -26.78
N ASN A 119 4.24 0.79 -26.88
CA ASN A 119 3.14 1.07 -27.80
C ASN A 119 1.74 1.17 -27.13
N GLU A 120 1.67 1.04 -25.80
CA GLU A 120 0.40 1.02 -25.04
C GLU A 120 0.27 2.24 -24.13
N GLY A 121 0.82 3.37 -24.61
CA GLY A 121 1.22 4.51 -23.81
C GLY A 121 0.12 5.12 -22.95
N GLN A 122 -1.16 5.06 -23.32
CA GLN A 122 -2.20 5.77 -22.56
C GLN A 122 -2.35 5.22 -21.13
N GLY A 123 -2.46 3.90 -20.95
CA GLY A 123 -2.62 3.31 -19.61
C GLY A 123 -1.39 3.50 -18.73
N TYR A 124 -0.20 3.48 -19.32
CA TYR A 124 1.06 3.74 -18.63
C TYR A 124 1.23 5.23 -18.27
N ILE A 125 0.91 6.14 -19.18
CA ILE A 125 0.96 7.58 -18.95
C ILE A 125 -0.07 7.98 -17.88
N ASP A 126 -1.29 7.46 -17.98
CA ASP A 126 -2.35 7.70 -17.01
C ASP A 126 -1.95 7.19 -15.62
N TRP A 127 -1.41 5.98 -15.55
CA TRP A 127 -0.85 5.43 -14.31
C TRP A 127 0.18 6.38 -13.67
N GLU A 128 1.19 6.79 -14.42
CA GLU A 128 2.24 7.66 -13.89
C GLU A 128 1.68 9.03 -13.46
N ALA A 129 0.82 9.63 -14.29
CA ALA A 129 0.21 10.92 -14.02
C ALA A 129 -0.67 10.89 -12.76
N THR A 130 -1.52 9.87 -12.62
CA THR A 130 -2.38 9.71 -11.44
C THR A 130 -1.57 9.47 -10.17
N LEU A 131 -0.52 8.64 -10.20
CA LEU A 131 0.33 8.44 -9.02
C LEU A 131 1.03 9.74 -8.59
N ARG A 132 1.52 10.54 -9.55
CA ARG A 132 2.14 11.85 -9.26
C ARG A 132 1.12 12.85 -8.72
N PHE A 133 -0.11 12.83 -9.22
CA PHE A 133 -1.20 13.64 -8.70
C PHE A 133 -1.55 13.29 -7.25
N VAL A 134 -1.70 12.00 -6.93
CA VAL A 134 -1.95 11.54 -5.54
C VAL A 134 -0.82 11.97 -4.59
N LEU A 135 0.45 11.86 -5.02
CA LEU A 135 1.57 12.36 -4.21
C LEU A 135 1.50 13.86 -3.92
N ALA A 136 0.99 14.65 -4.88
CA ALA A 136 0.81 16.08 -4.68
C ALA A 136 -0.31 16.37 -3.67
N GLN A 137 -1.42 15.62 -3.72
CA GLN A 137 -2.52 15.75 -2.75
C GLN A 137 -2.05 15.41 -1.33
N ILE A 138 -1.36 14.27 -1.16
CA ILE A 138 -0.82 13.86 0.15
C ILE A 138 0.05 14.96 0.77
N ARG A 139 0.85 15.69 -0.03
CA ARG A 139 1.70 16.78 0.48
C ARG A 139 0.91 18.03 0.90
N GLN A 140 -0.24 18.30 0.30
CA GLN A 140 -1.06 19.46 0.65
C GLN A 140 -1.73 19.25 2.03
N ASP A 141 -2.16 18.03 2.32
CA ASP A 141 -2.83 17.69 3.57
C ASP A 141 -1.87 17.72 4.78
N GLU A 142 -0.57 17.48 4.57
CA GLU A 142 0.45 17.61 5.61
C GLU A 142 0.71 19.06 6.06
N THR A 143 0.23 20.05 5.30
CA THR A 143 0.47 21.48 5.56
C THR A 143 -0.77 22.23 6.08
N SER A 144 -1.90 21.54 6.23
CA SER A 144 -3.19 22.10 6.66
C SER A 144 -3.49 21.73 8.12
#